data_AF-A0A7V6X2F9-F1
#
_entry.id   AF-A0A7V6X2F9-F1
#
_cell.length_a   1.000
_cell.length_b   1.000
_cell.length_c   1.000
_cell.angle_alpha   90.00
_cell.angle_beta   90.00
_cell.angle_gamma   90.00
#
_symmetry.space_group_name_H-M   'P 1'
#
loop_
_entity.id
_entity.type
_entity.pdbx_description
1 polymer ?
#
loop_
_entity_poly.entity_id
_entity_poly.type
_entity_poly.pdbx_seq_one_letter_code
_entity_poly.pdbx_strand_id
1 'polypeptide(L)'
;MGDFKVLRLVTQGELSWEVETRYQQCYQLTRKTCKKIKDRVTVFQAPGGFLFDIFEIAEVKHWPDTDVSEFTSITEYVDKTLSGYFFDQELKSALKEKADFFTFGVDVFDVNNDKCFSHVELVATYDTKLGKVSCWTGKSYPTEDQKRDFINCPSLETHCQRLNGIRVLVLGCHDLNMFSPRSRASIAPGTSKEIVINQMQKLCDQFKPQVVLQHPHATDSANIWNAGWAGVRKFLPEVKTYSSAIHYFNTFGGEPRQPLTTVLNRTATRDVQNIVFTCFEDGGIDLV
;
A
#
# COMPACT_ATOMS: atom_id res chain seq x y z
N MET A 1 14.72 -17.63 -12.04
CA MET A 1 13.63 -16.65 -11.76
C MET A 1 13.82 -15.54 -12.78
N GLY A 2 12.77 -15.10 -13.47
CA GLY A 2 12.86 -13.82 -14.18
C GLY A 2 13.24 -12.73 -13.19
N ASP A 3 14.00 -11.74 -13.64
CA ASP A 3 14.50 -10.64 -12.83
C ASP A 3 13.28 -9.79 -12.37
N PHE A 4 12.74 -10.06 -11.16
CA PHE A 4 11.59 -9.33 -10.62
C PHE A 4 12.09 -8.00 -10.04
N LYS A 5 12.00 -6.95 -10.84
CA LYS A 5 12.55 -5.63 -10.50
C LYS A 5 11.49 -4.76 -9.85
N VAL A 6 11.78 -4.23 -8.67
CA VAL A 6 10.90 -3.30 -7.97
C VAL A 6 11.52 -1.90 -8.01
N LEU A 7 10.76 -0.96 -8.55
CA LEU A 7 10.97 0.46 -8.33
C LEU A 7 10.09 0.90 -7.17
N ARG A 8 10.69 1.43 -6.12
CA ARG A 8 10.02 2.01 -4.97
C ARG A 8 10.05 3.54 -5.04
N LEU A 9 8.88 4.14 -5.16
CA LEU A 9 8.70 5.57 -4.90
C LEU A 9 8.62 5.81 -3.40
N VAL A 10 9.39 6.80 -2.98
CA VAL A 10 9.43 7.32 -1.61
C VAL A 10 9.08 8.79 -1.69
N THR A 11 8.12 9.22 -0.88
CA THR A 11 7.75 10.62 -0.75
C THR A 11 8.17 11.13 0.63
N GLN A 12 8.42 12.42 0.76
CA GLN A 12 8.62 13.12 2.04
C GLN A 12 8.04 14.53 1.95
N GLY A 13 7.98 15.26 3.04
CA GLY A 13 7.32 16.57 3.08
C GLY A 13 5.80 16.42 3.13
N GLU A 14 5.06 17.36 2.56
CA GLU A 14 3.60 17.43 2.72
C GLU A 14 2.85 17.04 1.46
N LEU A 15 1.94 16.08 1.61
CA LEU A 15 0.96 15.74 0.58
C LEU A 15 -0.37 16.39 0.94
N SER A 16 -1.01 17.04 -0.04
CA SER A 16 -2.22 17.83 0.20
C SER A 16 -3.37 17.00 0.77
N TRP A 17 -4.19 17.59 1.64
CA TRP A 17 -5.46 17.04 2.12
C TRP A 17 -6.67 17.54 1.31
N GLU A 18 -6.42 18.23 0.20
CA GLU A 18 -7.43 18.57 -0.80
C GLU A 18 -7.35 17.55 -1.95
N VAL A 19 -8.49 16.92 -2.27
CA VAL A 19 -8.54 15.75 -3.17
C VAL A 19 -7.94 16.08 -4.53
N GLU A 20 -8.34 17.17 -5.18
CA GLU A 20 -7.86 17.49 -6.54
C GLU A 20 -6.35 17.78 -6.51
N THR A 21 -5.88 18.61 -5.59
CA THR A 21 -4.45 18.87 -5.42
C THR A 21 -3.66 17.59 -5.15
N ARG A 22 -4.18 16.66 -4.34
CA ARG A 22 -3.53 15.38 -4.09
C ARG A 22 -3.38 14.56 -5.37
N TYR A 23 -4.45 14.46 -6.15
CA TYR A 23 -4.43 13.75 -7.44
C TYR A 23 -3.41 14.37 -8.39
N GLN A 24 -3.34 15.71 -8.48
CA GLN A 24 -2.36 16.41 -9.31
C GLN A 24 -0.92 16.18 -8.82
N GLN A 25 -0.66 16.27 -7.52
CA GLN A 25 0.66 15.98 -6.94
C GLN A 25 1.10 14.54 -7.28
N CYS A 26 0.23 13.56 -7.03
CA CYS A 26 0.53 12.14 -7.29
C CYS A 26 0.67 11.83 -8.78
N TYR A 27 -0.07 12.52 -9.65
CA TYR A 27 0.11 12.45 -11.10
C TYR A 27 1.53 12.92 -11.47
N GLN A 28 1.96 14.08 -10.97
CA GLN A 28 3.29 14.61 -11.27
C GLN A 28 4.40 13.74 -10.68
N LEU A 29 4.23 13.21 -9.47
CA LEU A 29 5.17 12.25 -8.86
C LEU A 29 5.34 11.02 -9.76
N THR A 30 4.23 10.43 -10.19
CA THR A 30 4.24 9.22 -11.04
C THR A 30 4.90 9.50 -12.38
N ARG A 31 4.52 10.61 -13.04
CA ARG A 31 5.10 11.03 -14.32
C ARG A 31 6.59 11.37 -14.23
N LYS A 32 7.01 12.13 -13.22
CA LYS A 32 8.43 12.46 -12.98
C LYS A 32 9.24 11.19 -12.68
N THR A 33 8.68 10.24 -11.93
CA THR A 33 9.28 8.93 -11.69
C THR A 33 9.53 8.17 -13.00
N CYS A 34 8.51 8.05 -13.85
CA CYS A 34 8.63 7.40 -15.16
C CYS A 34 9.72 8.06 -16.04
N LYS A 35 9.85 9.40 -16.01
CA LYS A 35 10.90 10.12 -16.75
C LYS A 35 12.32 9.87 -16.21
N LYS A 36 12.46 9.53 -14.92
CA LYS A 36 13.75 9.34 -14.27
C LYS A 36 14.27 7.92 -14.37
N ILE A 37 13.39 6.93 -14.45
CA ILE A 37 13.83 5.55 -14.61
C ILE A 37 14.28 5.26 -16.04
N LYS A 38 15.46 4.63 -16.13
CA LYS A 38 16.06 4.21 -17.40
C LYS A 38 15.49 2.88 -17.85
N ASP A 39 15.55 1.90 -16.95
CA ASP A 39 15.16 0.53 -17.23
C ASP A 39 13.70 0.28 -16.88
N ARG A 40 13.08 -0.59 -17.67
CA ARG A 40 11.76 -1.12 -17.37
C ARG A 40 11.82 -2.01 -16.12
N VAL A 41 10.87 -1.83 -15.21
CA VAL A 41 10.73 -2.63 -13.99
C VAL A 41 9.51 -3.55 -14.04
N THR A 42 9.47 -4.56 -13.18
CA THR A 42 8.27 -5.40 -13.04
C THR A 42 7.18 -4.65 -12.30
N VAL A 43 7.52 -4.03 -11.16
CA VAL A 43 6.58 -3.26 -10.35
C VAL A 43 7.13 -1.88 -10.06
N PHE A 44 6.34 -0.85 -10.36
CA PHE A 44 6.45 0.46 -9.73
C PHE A 44 5.53 0.47 -8.51
N GLN A 45 6.09 0.62 -7.33
CA GLN A 45 5.39 0.66 -6.05
C GLN A 45 5.37 2.07 -5.47
N ALA A 46 4.19 2.57 -5.09
CA ALA A 46 3.99 3.82 -4.33
C ALA A 46 3.44 3.54 -2.92
N PRO A 47 3.48 4.50 -1.98
CA PRO A 47 3.06 4.29 -0.60
C PRO A 47 1.56 4.01 -0.39
N GLY A 48 1.21 3.63 0.84
CA GLY A 48 -0.17 3.65 1.35
C GLY A 48 -0.70 5.08 1.46
N GLY A 49 -2.01 5.28 1.24
CA GLY A 49 -2.60 6.63 1.20
C GLY A 49 -1.95 7.56 0.17
N PHE A 50 -1.38 7.00 -0.92
CA PHE A 50 -0.76 7.78 -1.97
C PHE A 50 -1.79 8.72 -2.60
N LEU A 51 -2.96 8.18 -2.94
CA LEU A 51 -4.15 8.97 -3.24
C LEU A 51 -5.12 8.88 -2.05
N PHE A 52 -6.07 9.81 -1.99
CA PHE A 52 -7.24 9.63 -1.18
C PHE A 52 -8.49 10.18 -1.87
N ASP A 53 -9.65 9.70 -1.47
CA ASP A 53 -10.95 10.12 -2.00
C ASP A 53 -12.00 10.23 -0.88
N ILE A 54 -13.15 10.81 -1.23
CA ILE A 54 -14.30 10.95 -0.33
C ILE A 54 -15.52 10.29 -0.98
N PHE A 55 -16.17 9.40 -0.24
CA PHE A 55 -17.32 8.63 -0.72
C PHE A 55 -18.41 8.56 0.35
N GLU A 56 -19.69 8.50 -0.04
CA GLU A 56 -20.78 8.30 0.91
C GLU A 56 -20.89 6.81 1.26
N ILE A 57 -20.54 6.47 2.50
CA ILE A 57 -20.58 5.08 2.99
C ILE A 57 -21.93 4.84 3.68
N ALA A 58 -22.79 4.01 3.09
CA ALA A 58 -24.21 3.96 3.42
C ALA A 58 -24.53 3.29 4.78
N GLU A 59 -24.05 2.06 5.01
CA GLU A 59 -24.25 1.30 6.25
C GLU A 59 -22.96 0.57 6.64
N VAL A 60 -22.31 1.00 7.72
CA VAL A 60 -20.97 0.49 8.03
C VAL A 60 -21.03 -0.69 9.00
N LYS A 61 -20.71 -1.87 8.49
CA LYS A 61 -20.16 -2.94 9.34
C LYS A 61 -18.64 -2.80 9.37
N HIS A 62 -18.13 -2.43 10.53
CA HIS A 62 -16.70 -2.31 10.76
C HIS A 62 -16.08 -3.67 11.08
N TRP A 63 -14.75 -3.67 11.21
CA TRP A 63 -13.98 -4.84 11.61
C TRP A 63 -14.63 -5.62 12.78
N PRO A 64 -14.76 -6.97 12.67
CA PRO A 64 -14.28 -7.83 11.59
C PRO A 64 -15.33 -8.14 10.50
N ASP A 65 -16.52 -7.56 10.57
CA ASP A 65 -17.71 -8.02 9.85
C ASP A 65 -18.05 -7.17 8.62
N THR A 66 -17.03 -6.57 7.98
CA THR A 66 -17.23 -5.74 6.78
C THR A 66 -17.98 -6.47 5.67
N ASP A 67 -18.98 -5.79 5.12
CA ASP A 67 -19.80 -6.29 4.01
C ASP A 67 -19.00 -6.28 2.71
N VAL A 68 -18.99 -7.43 2.01
CA VAL A 68 -18.34 -7.57 0.70
C VAL A 68 -18.94 -6.64 -0.34
N SER A 69 -20.25 -6.39 -0.29
CA SER A 69 -20.93 -5.50 -1.23
C SER A 69 -20.50 -4.05 -1.04
N GLU A 70 -20.29 -3.61 0.20
CA GLU A 70 -19.80 -2.26 0.52
C GLU A 70 -18.33 -2.09 0.09
N PHE A 71 -17.47 -3.08 0.36
CA PHE A 71 -16.10 -3.03 -0.14
C PHE A 71 -16.07 -2.96 -1.68
N THR A 72 -16.97 -3.69 -2.34
CA THR A 72 -17.08 -3.70 -3.81
C THR A 72 -17.53 -2.34 -4.33
N SER A 73 -18.60 -1.74 -3.78
CA SER A 73 -19.12 -0.44 -4.22
C SER A 73 -18.06 0.65 -4.09
N ILE A 74 -17.28 0.67 -3.00
CA ILE A 74 -16.18 1.62 -2.82
C ILE A 74 -15.09 1.40 -3.88
N THR A 75 -14.67 0.16 -4.12
CA THR A 75 -13.64 -0.10 -5.15
C THR A 75 -14.10 0.23 -6.57
N GLU A 76 -15.38 0.03 -6.90
CA GLU A 76 -15.96 0.41 -8.19
C GLU A 76 -16.01 1.94 -8.36
N TYR A 77 -16.36 2.67 -7.29
CA TYR A 77 -16.30 4.13 -7.27
C TYR A 77 -14.88 4.62 -7.54
N VAL A 78 -13.89 4.13 -6.78
CA VAL A 78 -12.49 4.52 -6.94
C VAL A 78 -11.97 4.17 -8.33
N ASP A 79 -12.29 2.98 -8.86
CA ASP A 79 -11.85 2.58 -10.21
C ASP A 79 -12.39 3.53 -11.30
N LYS A 80 -13.64 3.99 -11.16
CA LYS A 80 -14.24 4.99 -12.04
C LYS A 80 -13.54 6.35 -11.93
N THR A 81 -13.26 6.82 -10.71
CA THR A 81 -12.53 8.08 -10.49
C THR A 81 -11.12 8.01 -11.07
N LEU A 82 -10.37 6.95 -10.79
CA LEU A 82 -9.03 6.74 -11.34
C LEU A 82 -9.03 6.71 -12.87
N SER A 83 -9.99 6.02 -13.47
CA SER A 83 -10.11 5.91 -14.93
C SER A 83 -10.47 7.24 -15.60
N GLY A 84 -11.25 8.08 -14.93
CA GLY A 84 -11.70 9.38 -15.44
C GLY A 84 -10.72 10.53 -15.23
N TYR A 85 -9.97 10.52 -14.13
CA TYR A 85 -9.19 11.68 -13.68
C TYR A 85 -7.69 11.42 -13.53
N PHE A 86 -7.28 10.25 -13.02
CA PHE A 86 -5.87 9.98 -12.73
C PHE A 86 -5.12 9.38 -13.93
N PHE A 87 -5.71 8.37 -14.57
CA PHE A 87 -5.08 7.64 -15.67
C PHE A 87 -5.47 8.21 -17.05
N ASP A 88 -4.95 9.39 -17.38
CA ASP A 88 -5.00 9.91 -18.74
C ASP A 88 -4.10 9.11 -19.71
N GLN A 89 -4.14 9.45 -21.00
CA GLN A 89 -3.34 8.75 -22.01
C GLN A 89 -1.82 8.95 -21.83
N GLU A 90 -1.41 10.11 -21.33
CA GLU A 90 0.00 10.40 -21.11
C GLU A 90 0.58 9.51 -20.00
N LEU A 91 -0.08 9.47 -18.84
CA LEU A 91 0.34 8.68 -17.70
C LEU A 91 0.26 7.18 -18.00
N LYS A 92 -0.81 6.74 -18.68
CA LYS A 92 -0.95 5.36 -19.18
C LYS A 92 0.23 4.96 -20.05
N SER A 93 0.60 5.80 -21.02
CA SER A 93 1.73 5.54 -21.91
C SER A 93 3.06 5.50 -21.15
N ALA A 94 3.30 6.49 -20.27
CA ALA A 94 4.51 6.55 -19.46
C ALA A 94 4.68 5.34 -18.55
N LEU A 95 3.61 4.92 -17.84
CA LEU A 95 3.62 3.71 -17.02
C LEU A 95 3.82 2.46 -17.87
N LYS A 96 3.12 2.34 -19.00
CA LYS A 96 3.23 1.21 -19.91
C LYS A 96 4.62 1.06 -20.51
N GLU A 97 5.36 2.14 -20.72
CA GLU A 97 6.77 2.07 -21.16
C GLU A 97 7.70 1.56 -20.05
N LYS A 98 7.40 1.93 -18.80
CA LYS A 98 8.35 1.86 -17.69
C LYS A 98 8.12 0.73 -16.68
N ALA A 99 6.90 0.22 -16.53
CA ALA A 99 6.59 -0.85 -15.59
C ALA A 99 5.60 -1.84 -16.20
N ASP A 100 5.60 -3.10 -15.74
CA ASP A 100 4.51 -4.04 -16.04
C ASP A 100 3.29 -3.79 -15.13
N PHE A 101 3.53 -3.44 -13.87
CA PHE A 101 2.49 -3.15 -12.89
C PHE A 101 2.81 -1.87 -12.11
N PHE A 102 1.76 -1.15 -11.72
CA PHE A 102 1.83 -0.04 -10.76
C PHE A 102 0.97 -0.39 -9.54
N THR A 103 1.58 -0.45 -8.36
CA THR A 103 0.88 -0.72 -7.09
C THR A 103 0.93 0.49 -6.18
N PHE A 104 -0.22 0.91 -5.64
CA PHE A 104 -0.34 2.15 -4.88
C PHE A 104 -1.53 2.09 -3.91
N GLY A 105 -1.43 2.82 -2.80
CA GLY A 105 -2.51 2.94 -1.84
C GLY A 105 -3.51 4.04 -2.18
N VAL A 106 -4.78 3.78 -1.88
CA VAL A 106 -5.86 4.78 -1.94
C VAL A 106 -6.63 4.70 -0.63
N ASP A 107 -6.68 5.80 0.12
CA ASP A 107 -7.53 5.89 1.30
C ASP A 107 -8.88 6.50 0.90
N VAL A 108 -9.99 5.93 1.35
CA VAL A 108 -11.33 6.51 1.09
C VAL A 108 -11.99 6.82 2.42
N PHE A 109 -12.41 8.06 2.58
CA PHE A 109 -13.06 8.57 3.78
C PHE A 109 -14.56 8.79 3.55
N ASP A 110 -15.36 8.56 4.58
CA ASP A 110 -16.79 8.86 4.54
C ASP A 110 -17.07 10.37 4.50
N VAL A 111 -17.95 10.78 3.60
CA VAL A 111 -18.42 12.17 3.49
C VAL A 111 -19.25 12.60 4.72
N ASN A 112 -19.92 11.66 5.38
CA ASN A 112 -20.82 11.90 6.51
C ASN A 112 -20.07 12.03 7.84
N ASN A 113 -19.09 12.92 7.85
CA ASN A 113 -18.02 13.17 8.84
C ASN A 113 -18.50 13.52 10.29
N ASP A 114 -19.80 13.46 10.57
CA ASP A 114 -20.39 13.87 11.84
C ASP A 114 -20.46 12.74 12.89
N LYS A 115 -20.28 11.47 12.52
CA LYS A 115 -20.55 10.34 13.44
C LYS A 115 -19.48 9.27 13.62
N CYS A 116 -18.55 9.07 12.70
CA CYS A 116 -17.34 8.24 12.83
C CYS A 116 -16.43 8.57 11.65
N PHE A 117 -15.10 8.58 11.84
CA PHE A 117 -14.14 8.74 10.73
C PHE A 117 -14.04 7.43 9.94
N SER A 118 -15.17 6.98 9.39
CA SER A 118 -15.25 5.73 8.64
C SER A 118 -14.32 5.81 7.44
N HIS A 119 -13.43 4.85 7.31
CA HIS A 119 -12.49 4.82 6.20
C HIS A 119 -12.11 3.40 5.79
N VAL A 120 -11.68 3.27 4.55
CA VAL A 120 -11.01 2.09 4.01
C VAL A 120 -9.63 2.47 3.49
N GLU A 121 -8.64 1.62 3.75
CA GLU A 121 -7.29 1.75 3.20
C GLU A 121 -7.12 0.68 2.11
N LEU A 122 -7.20 1.08 0.84
CA LEU A 122 -7.10 0.21 -0.32
C LEU A 122 -5.67 0.16 -0.87
N VAL A 123 -5.36 -0.93 -1.57
CA VAL A 123 -4.18 -1.05 -2.42
C VAL A 123 -4.59 -1.55 -3.79
N ALA A 124 -4.33 -0.75 -4.80
CA ALA A 124 -4.57 -1.08 -6.20
C ALA A 124 -3.36 -1.82 -6.79
N THR A 125 -3.62 -2.77 -7.69
CA THR A 125 -2.62 -3.28 -8.63
C THR A 125 -3.07 -3.02 -10.06
N TYR A 126 -2.48 -2.00 -10.67
CA TYR A 126 -2.75 -1.57 -12.04
C TYR A 126 -1.85 -2.31 -13.03
N ASP A 127 -2.47 -3.03 -13.98
CA ASP A 127 -1.75 -3.67 -15.08
C ASP A 127 -1.57 -2.66 -16.22
N THR A 128 -0.32 -2.27 -16.49
CA THR A 128 -0.02 -1.20 -17.45
C THR A 128 -0.22 -1.63 -18.90
N LYS A 129 -0.20 -2.95 -19.17
CA LYS A 129 -0.45 -3.49 -20.52
C LYS A 129 -1.95 -3.52 -20.81
N LEU A 130 -2.75 -3.92 -19.83
CA LEU A 130 -4.21 -3.93 -19.93
C LEU A 130 -4.82 -2.53 -19.77
N GLY A 131 -4.11 -1.62 -19.12
CA GLY A 131 -4.54 -0.24 -18.93
C GLY A 131 -5.64 -0.08 -17.88
N LYS A 132 -5.76 -1.01 -16.93
CA LYS A 132 -6.81 -1.03 -15.89
C LYS A 132 -6.30 -1.62 -14.57
N VAL A 133 -7.04 -1.37 -13.48
CA VAL A 133 -6.81 -2.07 -12.22
C VAL A 133 -7.16 -3.56 -12.41
N SER A 134 -6.21 -4.42 -12.05
CA SER A 134 -6.33 -5.87 -12.17
C SER A 134 -6.72 -6.55 -10.87
N CYS A 135 -6.42 -5.91 -9.74
CA CYS A 135 -6.78 -6.40 -8.42
C CYS A 135 -6.86 -5.22 -7.42
N TRP A 136 -7.92 -5.23 -6.62
CA TRP A 136 -8.03 -4.45 -5.40
C TRP A 136 -7.81 -5.37 -4.20
N THR A 137 -6.97 -4.92 -3.27
CA THR A 137 -6.92 -5.44 -1.91
C THR A 137 -7.02 -4.26 -0.96
N GLY A 138 -6.99 -4.48 0.34
CA GLY A 138 -7.00 -3.41 1.33
C GLY A 138 -6.45 -3.88 2.65
N LYS A 139 -6.34 -2.99 3.63
CA LYS A 139 -5.92 -3.36 4.97
C LYS A 139 -6.93 -4.35 5.55
N SER A 140 -6.39 -5.45 6.05
CA SER A 140 -7.13 -6.56 6.67
C SER A 140 -6.80 -6.72 8.14
N TYR A 141 -5.79 -6.01 8.65
CA TYR A 141 -5.37 -6.11 10.04
C TYR A 141 -5.24 -4.73 10.68
N PRO A 142 -6.32 -4.16 11.25
CA PRO A 142 -6.30 -2.80 11.80
C PRO A 142 -5.50 -2.70 13.10
N THR A 143 -5.10 -1.47 13.45
CA THR A 143 -4.65 -1.14 14.81
C THR A 143 -5.82 -1.28 15.80
N GLU A 144 -5.57 -1.21 17.11
CA GLU A 144 -6.67 -1.25 18.09
C GLU A 144 -7.61 -0.05 17.95
N ASP A 145 -7.06 1.14 17.74
CA ASP A 145 -7.82 2.39 17.63
C ASP A 145 -8.72 2.42 16.40
N GLN A 146 -8.29 1.78 15.30
CA GLN A 146 -9.03 1.76 14.04
C GLN A 146 -10.25 0.83 14.03
N LYS A 147 -10.35 -0.13 14.96
CA LYS A 147 -11.40 -1.19 14.88
C LYS A 147 -12.83 -0.66 14.81
N ARG A 148 -13.09 0.52 15.38
CA ARG A 148 -14.44 1.10 15.47
C ARG A 148 -14.90 1.74 14.16
N ASP A 149 -13.96 2.24 13.35
CA ASP A 149 -14.27 3.10 12.21
C ASP A 149 -13.68 2.53 10.89
N PHE A 150 -12.99 1.39 10.95
CA PHE A 150 -12.29 0.82 9.80
C PHE A 150 -13.10 -0.24 9.06
N ILE A 151 -13.24 -0.03 7.75
CA ILE A 151 -13.80 -0.99 6.79
C ILE A 151 -12.66 -1.85 6.28
N ASN A 152 -12.66 -3.14 6.60
CA ASN A 152 -11.56 -4.03 6.23
C ASN A 152 -11.74 -4.67 4.87
N CYS A 153 -10.63 -5.07 4.26
CA CYS A 153 -10.70 -5.95 3.12
C CYS A 153 -11.32 -7.30 3.56
N PRO A 154 -12.45 -7.71 2.95
CA PRO A 154 -13.19 -8.89 3.41
C PRO A 154 -12.61 -10.21 2.88
N SER A 155 -11.74 -10.17 1.85
CA SER A 155 -11.11 -11.35 1.26
C SER A 155 -9.59 -11.25 1.33
N LEU A 156 -9.00 -12.07 2.20
CA LEU A 156 -7.55 -12.14 2.37
C LEU A 156 -6.84 -12.72 1.13
N GLU A 157 -7.56 -13.46 0.30
CA GLU A 157 -7.05 -14.04 -0.95
C GLU A 157 -6.58 -12.96 -1.93
N THR A 158 -7.18 -11.76 -1.88
CA THR A 158 -6.80 -10.62 -2.74
C THR A 158 -5.36 -10.14 -2.50
N HIS A 159 -4.78 -10.41 -1.33
CA HIS A 159 -3.37 -10.13 -1.05
C HIS A 159 -2.43 -11.06 -1.86
N CYS A 160 -2.88 -12.24 -2.27
CA CYS A 160 -2.07 -13.26 -2.95
C CYS A 160 -2.16 -13.14 -4.48
N GLN A 161 -1.26 -12.38 -5.09
CA GLN A 161 -1.34 -12.01 -6.51
C GLN A 161 -0.21 -12.62 -7.35
N ARG A 162 -0.50 -12.94 -8.62
CA ARG A 162 0.52 -13.43 -9.57
C ARG A 162 0.90 -12.35 -10.57
N LEU A 163 2.04 -11.69 -10.36
CA LEU A 163 2.54 -10.65 -11.25
C LEU A 163 3.65 -11.23 -12.13
N ASN A 164 3.43 -11.28 -13.45
CA ASN A 164 4.30 -12.00 -14.41
C ASN A 164 4.63 -13.44 -13.98
N GLY A 165 3.64 -14.16 -13.41
CA GLY A 165 3.82 -15.53 -12.92
C GLY A 165 4.56 -15.66 -11.57
N ILE A 166 5.13 -14.58 -11.05
CA ILE A 166 5.75 -14.53 -9.72
C ILE A 166 4.68 -14.36 -8.65
N ARG A 167 4.81 -15.08 -7.55
CA ARG A 167 3.86 -15.06 -6.43
C ARG A 167 4.19 -13.88 -5.51
N VAL A 168 3.34 -12.86 -5.53
CA VAL A 168 3.52 -11.60 -4.83
C VAL A 168 2.46 -11.47 -3.75
N LEU A 169 2.89 -11.23 -2.52
CA LEU A 169 2.01 -10.86 -1.42
C LEU A 169 1.94 -9.34 -1.33
N VAL A 170 0.78 -8.76 -1.65
CA VAL A 170 0.53 -7.32 -1.61
C VAL A 170 -0.16 -6.99 -0.29
N LEU A 171 0.46 -6.15 0.54
CA LEU A 171 0.00 -5.83 1.89
C LEU A 171 -0.30 -4.33 2.01
N GLY A 172 -1.39 -4.01 2.71
CA GLY A 172 -1.61 -2.66 3.23
C GLY A 172 -0.65 -2.34 4.38
N CYS A 173 -0.85 -1.17 5.00
CA CYS A 173 0.09 -0.61 5.98
C CYS A 173 0.35 -1.56 7.17
N HIS A 174 -0.68 -1.84 7.96
CA HIS A 174 -0.53 -2.61 9.21
C HIS A 174 -0.62 -4.13 9.02
N ASP A 175 -0.95 -4.61 7.81
CA ASP A 175 -1.05 -6.05 7.51
C ASP A 175 0.25 -6.82 7.75
N LEU A 176 1.40 -6.16 7.59
CA LEU A 176 2.71 -6.74 7.90
C LEU A 176 2.79 -7.28 9.34
N ASN A 177 2.05 -6.67 10.27
CA ASN A 177 2.04 -7.08 11.67
C ASN A 177 1.28 -8.39 11.92
N MET A 178 0.55 -8.92 10.95
CA MET A 178 0.05 -10.30 11.00
C MET A 178 1.21 -11.32 11.08
N PHE A 179 2.41 -10.97 10.64
CA PHE A 179 3.59 -11.83 10.71
C PHE A 179 4.46 -11.55 11.95
N SER A 180 4.22 -10.46 12.69
CA SER A 180 5.05 -10.10 13.85
C SER A 180 5.04 -11.21 14.91
N PRO A 181 6.20 -11.77 15.29
CA PRO A 181 6.27 -12.79 16.34
C PRO A 181 5.71 -12.30 17.67
N ARG A 182 5.92 -11.01 17.99
CA ARG A 182 5.37 -10.37 19.19
C ARG A 182 3.85 -10.31 19.13
N SER A 183 3.29 -9.83 18.02
CA SER A 183 1.83 -9.72 17.85
C SER A 183 1.15 -11.09 17.95
N ARG A 184 1.76 -12.12 17.37
CA ARG A 184 1.27 -13.51 17.46
C ARG A 184 1.38 -14.10 18.87
N ALA A 185 2.44 -13.77 19.62
CA ALA A 185 2.62 -14.28 20.97
C ALA A 185 1.68 -13.63 21.99
N SER A 186 1.29 -12.37 21.77
CA SER A 186 0.43 -11.62 22.70
C SER A 186 -1.07 -11.73 22.40
N ILE A 187 -1.45 -12.45 21.35
CA ILE A 187 -2.85 -12.51 20.93
C ILE A 187 -3.67 -13.45 21.80
N ALA A 188 -4.85 -13.01 22.22
CA ALA A 188 -5.75 -13.87 22.96
C ALA A 188 -6.40 -14.90 22.01
N PRO A 189 -6.50 -16.19 22.43
CA PRO A 189 -7.19 -17.21 21.66
C PRO A 189 -8.66 -16.83 21.38
N GLY A 190 -9.16 -17.19 20.21
CA GLY A 190 -10.53 -16.97 19.75
C GLY A 190 -10.84 -15.55 19.27
N THR A 191 -9.86 -14.65 19.24
CA THR A 191 -10.09 -13.27 18.75
C THR A 191 -10.12 -13.20 17.23
N SER A 192 -10.85 -12.24 16.67
CA SER A 192 -10.90 -12.01 15.21
C SER A 192 -9.50 -11.75 14.61
N LYS A 193 -8.61 -11.14 15.40
CA LYS A 193 -7.20 -10.95 15.02
C LYS A 193 -6.46 -12.30 14.89
N GLU A 194 -6.73 -13.27 15.77
CA GLU A 194 -6.09 -14.58 15.71
C GLU A 194 -6.59 -15.34 14.48
N ILE A 195 -7.90 -15.29 14.24
CA ILE A 195 -8.54 -15.90 13.07
C ILE A 195 -7.90 -15.39 11.78
N VAL A 196 -7.77 -14.08 11.63
CA VAL A 196 -7.20 -13.44 10.43
C VAL A 196 -5.72 -13.75 10.26
N ILE A 197 -4.94 -13.75 11.34
CA ILE A 197 -3.53 -14.19 11.30
C ILE A 197 -3.42 -15.63 10.82
N ASN A 198 -4.23 -16.53 11.35
CA ASN A 198 -4.20 -17.95 11.01
C ASN A 198 -4.66 -18.19 9.57
N GLN A 199 -5.69 -17.49 9.10
CA GLN A 199 -6.15 -17.54 7.71
C GLN A 199 -5.07 -17.01 6.75
N MET A 200 -4.48 -15.85 7.03
CA MET A 200 -3.38 -15.29 6.23
C MET A 200 -2.17 -16.23 6.19
N GLN A 201 -1.80 -16.84 7.32
CA GLN A 201 -0.71 -17.83 7.36
C GLN A 201 -1.03 -19.04 6.48
N LYS A 202 -2.24 -19.60 6.59
CA LYS A 202 -2.67 -20.74 5.76
C LYS A 202 -2.64 -20.40 4.26
N LEU A 203 -3.11 -19.22 3.88
CA LEU A 203 -3.03 -18.73 2.50
C LEU A 203 -1.57 -18.63 2.05
N CYS A 204 -0.70 -18.06 2.86
CA CYS A 204 0.71 -17.92 2.56
C CYS A 204 1.45 -19.27 2.47
N ASP A 205 1.10 -20.27 3.29
CA ASP A 205 1.71 -21.60 3.25
C ASP A 205 1.38 -22.34 1.95
N GLN A 206 0.16 -22.13 1.43
CA GLN A 206 -0.28 -22.68 0.15
C GLN A 206 0.28 -21.87 -1.03
N PHE A 207 0.20 -20.54 -0.96
CA PHE A 207 0.60 -19.63 -2.02
C PHE A 207 2.12 -19.53 -2.13
N LYS A 208 2.87 -19.68 -1.04
CA LYS A 208 4.34 -19.60 -0.98
C LYS A 208 4.86 -18.33 -1.67
N PRO A 209 4.56 -17.13 -1.14
CA PRO A 209 4.95 -15.87 -1.78
C PRO A 209 6.46 -15.80 -1.94
N GLN A 210 6.89 -15.25 -3.07
CA GLN A 210 8.30 -15.04 -3.44
C GLN A 210 8.70 -13.58 -3.25
N VAL A 211 7.72 -12.68 -3.28
CA VAL A 211 7.87 -11.24 -3.11
C VAL A 211 6.83 -10.73 -2.12
N VAL A 212 7.19 -9.77 -1.27
CA VAL A 212 6.23 -9.04 -0.41
C VAL A 212 6.30 -7.54 -0.70
N LEU A 213 5.18 -6.92 -1.07
CA LEU A 213 5.05 -5.48 -1.29
C LEU A 213 4.14 -4.88 -0.23
N GLN A 214 4.71 -4.13 0.70
CA GLN A 214 3.97 -3.43 1.75
C GLN A 214 3.74 -1.96 1.34
N HIS A 215 2.53 -1.45 1.56
CA HIS A 215 2.15 -0.07 1.28
C HIS A 215 1.85 0.66 2.59
N PRO A 216 2.85 0.98 3.42
CA PRO A 216 2.65 1.82 4.59
C PRO A 216 2.39 3.28 4.21
N HIS A 217 1.71 3.99 5.09
CA HIS A 217 1.60 5.45 5.08
C HIS A 217 2.92 6.06 5.56
N ALA A 218 2.87 6.85 6.63
CA ALA A 218 4.02 7.51 7.22
C ALA A 218 4.99 6.50 7.87
N THR A 219 6.28 6.64 7.58
CA THR A 219 7.36 5.85 8.17
C THR A 219 8.62 6.70 8.27
N ASP A 220 8.98 7.12 9.48
CA ASP A 220 10.21 7.86 9.78
C ASP A 220 11.30 7.00 10.46
N SER A 221 10.98 5.72 10.75
CA SER A 221 11.89 4.78 11.40
C SER A 221 11.65 3.36 10.91
N ALA A 222 12.71 2.64 10.55
CA ALA A 222 12.63 1.22 10.24
C ALA A 222 12.17 0.38 11.44
N ASN A 223 12.32 0.90 12.66
CA ASN A 223 11.94 0.20 13.88
C ASN A 223 10.43 -0.08 13.96
N ILE A 224 9.60 0.71 13.28
CA ILE A 224 8.15 0.48 13.16
C ILE A 224 7.87 -0.91 12.56
N TRP A 225 8.64 -1.31 11.55
CA TRP A 225 8.39 -2.50 10.74
C TRP A 225 9.31 -3.69 11.06
N ASN A 226 10.32 -3.51 11.91
CA ASN A 226 11.32 -4.55 12.23
C ASN A 226 10.69 -5.88 12.64
N ALA A 227 9.69 -5.84 13.54
CA ALA A 227 9.05 -7.04 14.06
C ALA A 227 8.26 -7.77 12.97
N GLY A 228 7.52 -7.03 12.15
CA GLY A 228 6.80 -7.57 11.01
C GLY A 228 7.74 -8.21 9.98
N TRP A 229 8.82 -7.52 9.59
CA TRP A 229 9.81 -8.05 8.64
C TRP A 229 10.61 -9.24 9.19
N ALA A 230 10.93 -9.25 10.49
CA ALA A 230 11.50 -10.43 11.14
C ALA A 230 10.53 -11.62 11.10
N GLY A 231 9.24 -11.34 11.26
CA GLY A 231 8.14 -12.27 11.06
C GLY A 231 8.09 -12.88 9.67
N VAL A 232 8.10 -12.04 8.63
CA VAL A 232 8.13 -12.47 7.23
C VAL A 232 9.31 -13.42 6.99
N ARG A 233 10.52 -13.08 7.43
CA ARG A 233 11.69 -13.96 7.28
C ARG A 233 11.55 -15.30 8.00
N LYS A 234 10.85 -15.32 9.14
CA LYS A 234 10.64 -16.53 9.94
C LYS A 234 9.55 -17.43 9.36
N PHE A 235 8.44 -16.84 8.93
CA PHE A 235 7.21 -17.57 8.59
C PHE A 235 7.00 -17.74 7.08
N LEU A 236 7.69 -16.97 6.24
CA LEU A 236 7.58 -17.00 4.78
C LEU A 236 8.96 -17.22 4.13
N PRO A 237 9.55 -18.43 4.28
CA PRO A 237 10.95 -18.70 3.87
C PRO A 237 11.20 -18.60 2.36
N GLU A 238 10.14 -18.62 1.54
CA GLU A 238 10.24 -18.51 0.09
C GLU A 238 10.36 -17.06 -0.42
N VAL A 239 10.15 -16.08 0.46
CA VAL A 239 10.25 -14.65 0.12
C VAL A 239 11.72 -14.29 -0.07
N LYS A 240 12.06 -13.82 -1.28
CA LYS A 240 13.42 -13.40 -1.65
C LYS A 240 13.57 -11.90 -1.83
N THR A 241 12.49 -11.22 -2.18
CA THR A 241 12.43 -9.77 -2.40
C THR A 241 11.31 -9.19 -1.54
N TYR A 242 11.57 -8.07 -0.88
CA TYR A 242 10.51 -7.34 -0.17
C TYR A 242 10.75 -5.84 -0.24
N SER A 243 9.67 -5.07 -0.13
CA SER A 243 9.73 -3.61 -0.19
C SER A 243 8.54 -2.97 0.51
N SER A 244 8.83 -2.01 1.40
CA SER A 244 7.86 -1.02 1.90
C SER A 244 8.01 0.26 1.10
N ALA A 245 7.01 0.67 0.32
CA ALA A 245 6.97 2.03 -0.25
C ALA A 245 6.44 3.00 0.81
N ILE A 246 7.24 4.00 1.19
CA ILE A 246 6.98 4.81 2.37
C ILE A 246 6.73 6.28 2.02
N HIS A 247 5.88 6.93 2.81
CA HIS A 247 5.94 8.37 3.00
C HIS A 247 6.84 8.65 4.21
N TYR A 248 8.04 9.17 4.00
CA TYR A 248 9.02 9.45 5.05
C TYR A 248 8.65 10.72 5.81
N PHE A 249 7.87 10.54 6.88
CA PHE A 249 7.30 11.60 7.69
C PHE A 249 7.08 11.13 9.12
N ASN A 250 7.33 12.01 10.09
CA ASN A 250 7.04 11.75 11.51
C ASN A 250 5.65 12.28 11.84
N THR A 251 4.69 11.37 12.01
CA THR A 251 3.27 11.70 12.29
C THR A 251 3.06 12.41 13.63
N PHE A 252 4.03 12.35 14.54
CA PHE A 252 3.95 13.02 15.84
C PHE A 252 4.56 14.43 15.81
N GLY A 253 4.98 14.89 14.63
CA GLY A 253 5.69 16.16 14.45
C GLY A 253 7.19 16.06 14.76
N GLY A 254 7.93 17.06 14.28
CA GLY A 254 9.39 17.14 14.43
C GLY A 254 10.17 16.26 13.45
N GLU A 255 11.47 16.16 13.70
CA GLU A 255 12.39 15.45 12.80
C GLU A 255 12.12 13.93 12.78
N PRO A 256 12.39 13.26 11.64
CA PRO A 256 12.37 11.81 11.55
C PRO A 256 13.28 11.13 12.59
N ARG A 257 12.79 10.05 13.21
CA ARG A 257 13.53 9.32 14.26
C ARG A 257 14.77 8.57 13.75
N GLN A 258 14.89 8.32 12.45
CA GLN A 258 16.06 7.72 11.82
C GLN A 258 16.35 8.37 10.47
N PRO A 259 17.62 8.46 10.03
CA PRO A 259 17.94 8.95 8.69
C PRO A 259 17.26 8.13 7.60
N LEU A 260 16.79 8.80 6.53
CA LEU A 260 16.12 8.16 5.40
C LEU A 260 16.89 6.96 4.85
N THR A 261 18.21 7.08 4.67
CA THR A 261 19.07 5.98 4.19
C THR A 261 18.99 4.74 5.07
N THR A 262 18.88 4.91 6.39
CA THR A 262 18.70 3.80 7.34
C THR A 262 17.32 3.17 7.16
N VAL A 263 16.28 3.99 6.98
CA VAL A 263 14.91 3.50 6.76
C VAL A 263 14.86 2.69 5.46
N LEU A 264 15.33 3.25 4.35
CA LEU A 264 15.30 2.60 3.03
C LEU A 264 16.03 1.26 3.01
N ASN A 265 17.21 1.18 3.62
CA ASN A 265 18.03 -0.04 3.65
C ASN A 265 17.42 -1.16 4.50
N ARG A 266 16.52 -0.83 5.43
CA ARG A 266 15.94 -1.80 6.38
C ARG A 266 14.51 -2.19 6.04
N THR A 267 13.84 -1.45 5.16
CA THR A 267 12.46 -1.71 4.72
C THR A 267 12.36 -2.27 3.29
N ALA A 268 13.49 -2.62 2.67
CA ALA A 268 13.51 -3.31 1.39
C ALA A 268 14.73 -4.24 1.26
N THR A 269 14.69 -5.13 0.27
CA THR A 269 15.89 -5.85 -0.19
C THR A 269 16.79 -4.94 -1.04
N ARG A 270 18.06 -5.32 -1.19
CA ARG A 270 19.11 -4.49 -1.82
C ARG A 270 18.90 -4.20 -3.30
N ASP A 271 18.14 -5.06 -3.98
CA ASP A 271 17.80 -5.01 -5.40
C ASP A 271 16.65 -4.05 -5.73
N VAL A 272 16.02 -3.44 -4.72
CA VAL A 272 14.95 -2.46 -4.91
C VAL A 272 15.55 -1.09 -5.26
N GLN A 273 15.17 -0.57 -6.43
CA GLN A 273 15.54 0.77 -6.85
C GLN A 273 14.68 1.81 -6.13
N ASN A 274 15.28 2.85 -5.56
CA ASN A 274 14.56 3.92 -4.88
C ASN A 274 14.53 5.19 -5.74
N ILE A 275 13.39 5.87 -5.77
CA ILE A 275 13.27 7.26 -6.21
C ILE A 275 12.61 8.04 -5.09
N VAL A 276 13.24 9.13 -4.67
CA VAL A 276 12.81 9.94 -3.52
C VAL A 276 12.38 11.31 -4.01
N PHE A 277 11.19 11.74 -3.63
CA PHE A 277 10.71 13.10 -3.86
C PHE A 277 10.33 13.79 -2.56
N THR A 278 10.64 15.08 -2.47
CA THR A 278 10.07 16.00 -1.48
C THR A 278 8.84 16.67 -2.08
N CYS A 279 7.73 16.65 -1.35
CA CYS A 279 6.49 17.33 -1.68
C CYS A 279 6.36 18.58 -0.80
N PHE A 280 5.90 19.68 -1.39
CA PHE A 280 5.70 20.96 -0.71
C PHE A 280 4.21 21.30 -0.65
N GLU A 281 3.82 22.09 0.36
CA GLU A 281 2.44 22.54 0.59
C GLU A 281 1.81 23.23 -0.64
N ASP A 282 2.61 23.97 -1.40
CA ASP A 282 2.18 24.70 -2.60
C ASP A 282 1.97 23.81 -3.84
N GLY A 283 2.10 22.48 -3.69
CA GLY A 283 2.03 21.53 -4.78
C GLY A 283 3.37 21.25 -5.47
N GLY A 284 4.45 21.93 -5.06
CA GLY A 284 5.80 21.71 -5.57
C GLY A 284 6.31 20.28 -5.30
N ILE A 285 7.16 19.77 -6.19
CA ILE A 285 7.79 18.44 -6.05
C ILE A 285 9.23 18.47 -6.55
N ASP A 286 10.18 18.11 -5.69
CA ASP A 286 11.62 18.06 -5.99
C ASP A 286 12.22 16.67 -5.79
N LEU A 287 13.09 16.26 -6.72
CA LEU A 287 13.85 15.02 -6.63
C LEU A 287 15.01 15.20 -5.64
N VAL A 288 15.21 14.23 -4.75
CA VAL A 288 16.28 14.19 -3.75
C VAL A 288 17.40 13.26 -4.18
#